data_AF-A0A9C7SFD1-F1
#
_entry.id   AF-A0A9C7SFD1-F1
#
_cell.length_a   1.000
_cell.length_b   1.000
_cell.length_c   1.000
_cell.angle_alpha   90.00
_cell.angle_beta   90.00
_cell.angle_gamma   90.00
#
_symmetry.space_group_name_H-M   'P 1'
#
loop_
_entity.id
_entity.type
_entity.pdbx_description
1 polymer ?
#
loop_
_entity_poly.entity_id
_entity_poly.type
_entity_poly.pdbx_seq_one_letter_code
_entity_poly.pdbx_strand_id
1 'polypeptide(L)'
;FDTDECPRRDTSMEKLARLRPAFEEGGMVTAGNSPGITDGAAAVVVMSREKAEELGIKPLARITGYAQAAVEPLKVFTAPIFAVRKLLEKTGTTLDDYDLLEVNEAFAAQILADGRELGWDWEKLNVNGGAIALGHPIGCSGARVLVTLIYALKDRGLKTGLAALCLGGGGAVAMSIEMVK
;
A
#
# COMPACT_ATOMS: atom_id res chain seq x y z
N PHE A 1 -13.31 19.61 -6.07
CA PHE A 1 -12.37 18.49 -6.20
C PHE A 1 -12.83 17.41 -5.24
N ASP A 2 -13.41 16.33 -5.76
CA ASP A 2 -14.02 15.23 -4.99
C ASP A 2 -13.74 13.84 -5.59
N THR A 3 -12.96 13.80 -6.68
CA THR A 3 -12.71 12.60 -7.49
C THR A 3 -11.24 12.57 -7.88
N ASP A 4 -10.60 11.41 -7.81
CA ASP A 4 -9.23 11.22 -8.28
C ASP A 4 -9.13 11.48 -9.79
N GLU A 5 -8.24 12.40 -10.18
CA GLU A 5 -8.05 12.80 -11.58
C GLU A 5 -7.00 11.98 -12.33
N CYS A 6 -6.13 11.28 -11.60
CA CYS A 6 -5.01 10.52 -12.14
C CYS A 6 -5.38 9.25 -12.94
N PRO A 7 -6.48 8.52 -12.62
CA PRO A 7 -6.84 7.33 -13.38
C PRO A 7 -7.06 7.60 -14.87
N ARG A 8 -6.14 7.12 -15.71
CA ARG A 8 -6.21 7.20 -17.18
C ARG A 8 -7.12 6.11 -17.75
N ARG A 9 -8.40 6.43 -17.94
CA ARG A 9 -9.43 5.49 -18.43
C ARG A 9 -9.17 4.96 -19.85
N ASP A 10 -8.33 5.64 -20.62
CA ASP A 10 -7.97 5.27 -21.98
C ASP A 10 -6.66 4.43 -22.06
N THR A 11 -6.14 3.96 -20.92
CA THR A 11 -4.94 3.11 -20.84
C THR A 11 -5.15 1.81 -21.61
N SER A 12 -4.13 1.40 -22.37
CA SER A 12 -4.10 0.11 -23.06
C SER A 12 -2.68 -0.45 -23.10
N MET A 13 -2.55 -1.77 -23.27
CA MET A 13 -1.24 -2.42 -23.41
C MET A 13 -0.43 -1.84 -24.57
N GLU A 14 -1.09 -1.51 -25.68
CA GLU A 14 -0.46 -0.88 -26.85
C GLU A 14 0.11 0.50 -26.52
N LYS A 15 -0.64 1.33 -25.78
CA LYS A 15 -0.16 2.65 -25.35
C LYS A 15 1.01 2.52 -24.37
N LEU A 16 0.90 1.62 -23.39
CA LEU A 16 1.95 1.38 -22.39
C LEU A 16 3.25 0.91 -23.03
N ALA A 17 3.18 -0.01 -24.01
CA ALA A 17 4.36 -0.56 -24.71
C ALA A 17 5.13 0.47 -25.55
N ARG A 18 4.47 1.58 -25.95
CA ARG A 18 5.10 2.65 -26.74
C ARG A 18 5.78 3.72 -25.89
N LEU A 19 5.62 3.68 -24.56
CA LEU A 19 6.19 4.69 -23.68
C LEU A 19 7.72 4.54 -23.61
N ARG A 20 8.41 5.68 -23.67
CA ARG A 20 9.86 5.70 -23.51
C ARG A 20 10.26 5.45 -22.05
N PRO A 21 11.42 4.84 -21.80
CA PRO A 21 12.00 4.75 -20.47
C PRO A 21 12.16 6.13 -19.84
N ALA A 22 11.89 6.25 -18.54
CA ALA A 22 11.85 7.53 -17.82
C ALA A 22 13.16 7.85 -17.07
N PHE A 23 13.98 6.85 -16.75
CA PHE A 23 15.13 7.01 -15.85
C PHE A 23 16.48 6.71 -16.51
N GLU A 24 16.55 5.71 -17.38
CA GLU A 24 17.77 5.28 -18.05
C GLU A 24 17.48 4.88 -19.51
N GLU A 25 18.45 5.10 -20.40
CA GLU A 25 18.34 4.67 -21.78
C GLU A 25 18.29 3.14 -21.87
N GLY A 26 17.30 2.61 -22.58
CA GLY A 26 17.06 1.16 -22.67
C GLY A 26 16.42 0.53 -21.42
N GLY A 27 16.07 1.32 -20.40
CA GLY A 27 15.41 0.83 -19.19
C GLY A 27 13.97 0.35 -19.40
N MET A 28 13.36 -0.23 -18.35
CA MET A 28 11.98 -0.76 -18.40
C MET A 28 10.96 0.11 -17.66
N VAL A 29 11.42 1.06 -16.84
CA VAL A 29 10.55 1.93 -16.06
C VAL A 29 10.13 3.12 -16.91
N THR A 30 8.82 3.35 -17.00
CA THR A 30 8.18 4.39 -17.82
C THR A 30 7.18 5.17 -16.97
N ALA A 31 6.72 6.32 -17.47
CA ALA A 31 5.60 7.04 -16.87
C ALA A 31 4.28 6.23 -16.81
N GLY A 32 4.18 5.14 -17.57
CA GLY A 32 3.00 4.29 -17.59
C GLY A 32 2.95 3.24 -16.48
N ASN A 33 4.11 2.89 -15.90
CA ASN A 33 4.26 1.85 -14.88
C ASN A 33 4.87 2.41 -13.58
N SER A 34 4.77 3.73 -13.42
CA SER A 34 5.19 4.51 -12.26
C SER A 34 4.02 5.43 -11.86
N PRO A 35 3.86 5.79 -10.59
CA PRO A 35 2.85 6.73 -10.15
C PRO A 35 3.15 8.14 -10.66
N GLY A 36 2.09 8.92 -10.85
CA GLY A 36 2.21 10.36 -11.09
C GLY A 36 2.73 11.10 -9.85
N ILE A 37 3.27 12.29 -10.08
CA ILE A 37 3.50 13.28 -9.02
C ILE A 37 2.16 13.96 -8.76
N THR A 38 1.66 13.86 -7.53
CA THR A 38 0.29 14.24 -7.19
C THR A 38 0.21 14.93 -5.83
N ASP A 39 -0.84 15.73 -5.66
CA ASP A 39 -1.16 16.39 -4.40
C ASP A 39 -2.33 15.70 -3.70
N GLY A 40 -2.28 15.62 -2.37
CA GLY A 40 -3.37 15.04 -1.59
C GLY A 40 -3.06 14.98 -0.11
N ALA A 41 -4.12 14.80 0.68
CA ALA A 41 -4.05 14.62 2.13
C ALA A 41 -4.98 13.49 2.57
N ALA A 42 -4.56 12.75 3.59
CA ALA A 42 -5.35 11.72 4.25
C ALA A 42 -5.09 11.82 5.76
N ALA A 43 -6.13 11.57 6.55
CA ALA A 43 -6.07 11.67 8.00
C ALA A 43 -6.77 10.48 8.65
N VAL A 44 -6.26 10.09 9.81
CA VAL A 44 -6.86 9.08 10.68
C VAL A 44 -6.86 9.61 12.11
N VAL A 45 -7.88 9.25 12.88
CA VAL A 45 -7.92 9.49 14.33
C VAL A 45 -7.53 8.18 15.00
N VAL A 46 -6.46 8.21 15.80
CA VAL A 46 -5.98 7.06 16.56
C VAL A 46 -6.29 7.28 18.04
N MET A 47 -6.88 6.27 18.66
CA MET A 47 -7.29 6.32 20.07
C MET A 47 -6.90 5.02 20.76
N SER A 48 -6.69 5.07 22.08
CA SER A 48 -6.74 3.85 22.89
C SER A 48 -8.18 3.31 22.89
N ARG A 49 -8.33 1.99 23.03
CA ARG A 49 -9.66 1.37 23.17
C ARG A 49 -10.43 1.98 24.35
N GLU A 50 -9.77 2.12 25.49
CA GLU A 50 -10.35 2.69 26.71
C GLU A 50 -10.92 4.10 26.47
N LYS A 51 -10.17 4.98 25.78
CA LYS A 51 -10.65 6.33 25.51
C LYS A 51 -11.80 6.37 24.50
N ALA A 52 -11.79 5.48 23.52
CA ALA A 52 -12.90 5.34 22.58
C ALA A 52 -14.18 4.89 23.30
N GLU A 53 -14.07 3.93 24.23
CA GLU A 53 -15.18 3.44 25.06
C GLU A 53 -15.70 4.53 26.00
N GLU A 54 -14.81 5.24 26.71
CA GLU A 54 -15.15 6.37 27.60
C GLU A 54 -15.95 7.45 26.86
N LEU A 55 -15.57 7.75 25.61
CA LEU A 55 -16.21 8.76 24.78
C LEU A 55 -17.39 8.22 23.94
N GLY A 56 -17.73 6.94 24.02
CA GLY A 56 -18.79 6.32 23.23
C GLY A 56 -18.52 6.29 21.72
N ILE A 57 -17.25 6.39 21.30
CA ILE A 57 -16.83 6.37 19.89
C ILE A 57 -16.66 4.92 19.46
N LYS A 58 -17.30 4.54 18.34
CA LYS A 58 -17.11 3.23 17.71
C LYS A 58 -15.91 3.26 16.76
N PRO A 59 -14.80 2.57 17.06
CA PRO A 59 -13.65 2.53 16.15
C PRO A 59 -14.02 1.81 14.84
N LEU A 60 -13.37 2.17 13.74
CA LEU A 60 -13.54 1.47 12.45
C LEU A 60 -12.69 0.20 12.40
N ALA A 61 -11.45 0.29 12.85
CA ALA A 61 -10.46 -0.78 12.81
C ALA A 61 -9.54 -0.69 14.03
N ARG A 62 -8.90 -1.80 14.35
CA ARG A 62 -7.86 -1.95 15.37
C ARG A 62 -6.53 -2.25 14.68
N ILE A 63 -5.47 -1.55 15.08
CA ILE A 63 -4.10 -1.90 14.67
C ILE A 63 -3.70 -3.17 15.42
N THR A 64 -3.42 -4.24 14.69
CA THR A 64 -3.02 -5.54 15.27
C THR A 64 -1.51 -5.72 15.30
N GLY A 65 -0.78 -5.00 14.44
CA GLY A 65 0.67 -4.99 14.47
C GLY A 65 1.27 -3.95 13.53
N TYR A 66 2.53 -3.60 13.76
CA TYR A 66 3.35 -2.85 12.82
C TYR A 66 4.82 -3.23 12.96
N ALA A 67 5.53 -3.15 11.85
CA ALA A 67 6.96 -3.40 11.76
C ALA A 67 7.62 -2.43 10.76
N GLN A 68 8.92 -2.23 10.96
CA GLN A 68 9.76 -1.46 10.06
C GLN A 68 11.01 -2.27 9.73
N ALA A 69 11.49 -2.09 8.50
CA ALA A 69 12.75 -2.63 8.03
C ALA A 69 13.54 -1.53 7.32
N ALA A 70 14.86 -1.71 7.28
CA ALA A 70 15.78 -0.87 6.54
C ALA A 70 16.74 -1.75 5.75
N VAL A 71 17.11 -1.29 4.57
CA VAL A 71 18.07 -1.88 3.65
C VAL A 71 18.98 -0.78 3.11
N GLU A 72 20.02 -1.15 2.36
CA GLU A 72 20.83 -0.16 1.64
C GLU A 72 19.94 0.72 0.75
N PRO A 73 20.18 2.04 0.65
CA PRO A 73 19.32 2.94 -0.13
C PRO A 73 19.08 2.50 -1.58
N LEU A 74 20.09 1.93 -2.25
CA LEU A 74 19.97 1.42 -3.62
C LEU A 74 19.07 0.18 -3.73
N LYS A 75 18.79 -0.49 -2.62
CA LYS A 75 17.90 -1.66 -2.51
C LYS A 75 16.52 -1.30 -1.96
N VAL A 76 16.18 -0.02 -1.83
CA VAL A 76 14.93 0.46 -1.17
C VAL A 76 13.66 -0.28 -1.60
N PHE A 77 13.56 -0.68 -2.87
CA PHE A 77 12.38 -1.39 -3.37
C PHE A 77 12.20 -2.78 -2.79
N THR A 78 13.22 -3.40 -2.20
CA THR A 78 13.06 -4.69 -1.49
C THR A 78 12.74 -4.54 0.00
N ALA A 79 12.81 -3.31 0.54
CA ALA A 79 12.54 -3.04 1.95
C ALA A 79 11.15 -3.55 2.42
N PRO A 80 10.06 -3.43 1.62
CA PRO A 80 8.75 -3.93 2.02
C PRO A 80 8.73 -5.44 2.32
N ILE A 81 9.49 -6.25 1.57
CA ILE A 81 9.62 -7.70 1.82
C ILE A 81 10.02 -7.95 3.28
N PHE A 82 11.06 -7.26 3.75
CA PHE A 82 11.58 -7.44 5.10
C PHE A 82 10.63 -6.87 6.17
N ALA A 83 9.98 -5.73 5.89
CA ALA A 83 9.01 -5.16 6.81
C ALA A 83 7.78 -6.06 6.99
N VAL A 84 7.28 -6.64 5.89
CA VAL A 84 6.17 -7.60 5.90
C VAL A 84 6.58 -8.88 6.62
N ARG A 85 7.71 -9.51 6.28
CA ARG A 85 8.18 -10.73 6.99
C ARG A 85 8.32 -10.51 8.49
N LYS A 86 8.89 -9.37 8.90
CA LYS A 86 9.04 -9.01 10.32
C LYS A 86 7.69 -8.76 11.01
N LEU A 87 6.72 -8.18 10.30
CA LEU A 87 5.36 -8.02 10.83
C LEU A 87 4.73 -9.40 11.07
N LEU A 88 4.77 -10.27 10.06
CA LEU A 88 4.21 -11.62 10.11
C LEU A 88 4.81 -12.45 11.25
N GLU A 89 6.13 -12.41 11.42
CA GLU A 89 6.81 -13.05 12.55
C GLU A 89 6.35 -12.48 13.89
N LYS A 90 6.29 -11.15 14.01
CA LYS A 90 5.88 -10.45 15.24
C LYS A 90 4.42 -10.75 15.63
N THR A 91 3.53 -10.92 14.67
CA THR A 91 2.11 -11.22 14.90
C THR A 91 1.79 -12.71 14.92
N GLY A 92 2.75 -13.57 14.55
CA GLY A 92 2.52 -15.01 14.42
C GLY A 92 1.51 -15.36 13.32
N THR A 93 1.46 -14.57 12.25
CA THR A 93 0.52 -14.73 11.13
C THR A 93 1.25 -15.01 9.81
N THR A 94 0.51 -15.42 8.81
CA THR A 94 0.92 -15.59 7.41
C THR A 94 0.19 -14.58 6.52
N LEU A 95 0.56 -14.47 5.24
CA LEU A 95 -0.17 -13.61 4.30
C LEU A 95 -1.61 -14.11 4.05
N ASP A 96 -1.84 -15.42 4.15
CA ASP A 96 -3.15 -16.02 3.92
C ASP A 96 -4.19 -15.64 4.99
N ASP A 97 -3.73 -15.23 6.18
CA ASP A 97 -4.58 -14.75 7.28
C ASP A 97 -5.17 -13.35 7.02
N TYR A 98 -4.69 -12.65 5.99
CA TYR A 98 -5.19 -11.33 5.59
C TYR A 98 -6.16 -11.45 4.42
N ASP A 99 -7.32 -10.80 4.56
CA ASP A 99 -8.34 -10.76 3.51
C ASP A 99 -7.91 -9.86 2.35
N LEU A 100 -7.31 -8.70 2.65
CA LEU A 100 -6.83 -7.72 1.66
C LEU A 100 -5.44 -7.19 1.98
N LEU A 101 -4.70 -6.84 0.92
CA LEU A 101 -3.40 -6.21 0.99
C LEU A 101 -3.45 -4.86 0.26
N GLU A 102 -2.93 -3.80 0.87
CA GLU A 102 -2.71 -2.50 0.23
C GLU A 102 -1.22 -2.15 0.27
N VAL A 103 -0.54 -2.38 -0.85
CA VAL A 103 0.90 -2.12 -0.98
C VAL A 103 1.10 -0.96 -1.95
N ASN A 104 1.76 0.10 -1.48
CA ASN A 104 1.98 1.29 -2.30
C ASN A 104 2.81 0.97 -3.54
N GLU A 105 2.25 1.25 -4.71
CA GLU A 105 2.89 1.01 -6.02
C GLU A 105 3.84 2.15 -6.39
N ALA A 106 4.97 2.26 -5.69
CA ALA A 106 5.98 3.26 -6.04
C ALA A 106 6.50 3.04 -7.46
N PHE A 107 6.61 1.78 -7.88
CA PHE A 107 6.91 1.35 -9.24
C PHE A 107 6.33 -0.04 -9.48
N ALA A 108 5.87 -0.36 -10.70
CA ALA A 108 5.37 -1.69 -11.02
C ALA A 108 6.44 -2.78 -10.80
N ALA A 109 7.70 -2.48 -11.12
CA ALA A 109 8.82 -3.40 -10.92
C ALA A 109 8.99 -3.82 -9.45
N GLN A 110 8.81 -2.88 -8.52
CA GLN A 110 8.87 -3.14 -7.08
C GLN A 110 7.73 -4.08 -6.65
N ILE A 111 6.50 -3.77 -7.04
CA ILE A 111 5.33 -4.60 -6.72
C ILE A 111 5.49 -6.03 -7.25
N LEU A 112 5.93 -6.18 -8.50
CA LEU A 112 6.16 -7.49 -9.11
C LEU A 112 7.27 -8.28 -8.41
N ALA A 113 8.37 -7.62 -8.02
CA ALA A 113 9.47 -8.26 -7.31
C ALA A 113 9.05 -8.71 -5.91
N ASP A 114 8.45 -7.81 -5.14
CA ASP A 114 8.00 -8.07 -3.77
C ASP A 114 6.93 -9.17 -3.75
N GLY A 115 6.00 -9.16 -4.70
CA GLY A 115 4.97 -10.17 -4.80
C GLY A 115 5.48 -11.56 -5.13
N ARG A 116 6.52 -11.66 -5.97
CA ARG A 116 7.18 -12.95 -6.23
C ARG A 116 7.93 -13.47 -5.01
N GLU A 117 8.57 -12.59 -4.25
CA GLU A 117 9.37 -12.96 -3.08
C GLU A 117 8.53 -13.29 -1.83
N LEU A 118 7.40 -12.59 -1.66
CA LEU A 118 6.46 -12.79 -0.57
C LEU A 118 5.41 -13.86 -0.89
N GLY A 119 5.10 -14.07 -2.16
CA GLY A 119 4.08 -15.02 -2.59
C GLY A 119 2.66 -14.59 -2.22
N TRP A 120 2.36 -13.28 -2.26
CA TRP A 120 1.00 -12.81 -1.98
C TRP A 120 0.00 -13.22 -3.07
N ASP A 121 -1.27 -13.29 -2.70
CA ASP A 121 -2.37 -13.46 -3.64
C ASP A 121 -2.66 -12.14 -4.38
N TRP A 122 -2.52 -12.15 -5.70
CA TRP A 122 -2.74 -10.98 -6.56
C TRP A 122 -4.20 -10.52 -6.56
N GLU A 123 -5.16 -11.40 -6.28
CA GLU A 123 -6.59 -11.05 -6.21
C GLU A 123 -6.94 -10.30 -4.91
N LYS A 124 -6.06 -10.37 -3.89
CA LYS A 124 -6.21 -9.65 -2.62
C LYS A 124 -5.47 -8.31 -2.61
N LEU A 125 -4.55 -8.08 -3.54
CA LEU A 125 -3.68 -6.91 -3.59
C LEU A 125 -4.36 -5.74 -4.31
N ASN A 126 -4.37 -4.56 -3.67
CA ASN A 126 -4.75 -3.28 -4.27
C ASN A 126 -6.06 -3.37 -5.08
N VAL A 127 -7.10 -3.96 -4.48
CA VAL A 127 -8.35 -4.37 -5.17
C VAL A 127 -9.14 -3.22 -5.78
N ASN A 128 -8.82 -1.97 -5.45
CA ASN A 128 -9.40 -0.76 -6.03
C ASN A 128 -8.40 0.02 -6.90
N GLY A 129 -7.28 -0.60 -7.27
CA GLY A 129 -6.13 0.03 -7.90
C GLY A 129 -5.17 0.66 -6.88
N GLY A 130 -3.90 0.79 -7.27
CA GLY A 130 -2.88 1.41 -6.43
C GLY A 130 -2.33 2.72 -7.01
N ALA A 131 -1.15 3.12 -6.52
CA ALA A 131 -0.57 4.43 -6.78
C ALA A 131 -0.22 4.68 -8.25
N ILE A 132 -0.01 3.66 -9.08
CA ILE A 132 0.23 3.86 -10.53
C ILE A 132 -1.00 4.52 -11.18
N ALA A 133 -2.20 4.18 -10.71
CA ALA A 133 -3.44 4.79 -11.18
C ALA A 133 -3.85 6.02 -10.35
N LEU A 134 -3.75 5.91 -9.02
CA LEU A 134 -4.29 6.90 -8.07
C LEU A 134 -3.33 8.06 -7.77
N GLY A 135 -2.04 7.92 -8.09
CA GLY A 135 -1.01 8.87 -7.71
C GLY A 135 -0.29 8.54 -6.40
N HIS A 136 0.83 9.24 -6.17
CA HIS A 136 1.67 9.06 -4.99
C HIS A 136 2.02 10.40 -4.32
N PRO A 137 1.09 11.02 -3.58
CA PRO A 137 1.40 12.19 -2.75
C PRO A 137 2.26 11.70 -1.57
N ILE A 138 3.58 11.88 -1.65
CA ILE A 138 4.58 11.15 -0.84
C ILE A 138 4.24 11.14 0.66
N GLY A 139 4.04 12.32 1.26
CA GLY A 139 3.73 12.44 2.69
C GLY A 139 2.34 11.93 3.10
N CYS A 140 1.41 11.83 2.15
CA CYS A 140 0.03 11.38 2.37
C CYS A 140 -0.14 9.87 2.14
N SER A 141 0.68 9.27 1.27
CA SER A 141 0.45 7.94 0.72
C SER A 141 0.32 6.83 1.77
N GLY A 142 1.09 6.91 2.86
CA GLY A 142 0.99 5.95 3.98
C GLY A 142 -0.39 5.98 4.66
N ALA A 143 -0.96 7.17 4.88
CA ALA A 143 -2.32 7.30 5.41
C ALA A 143 -3.37 6.94 4.35
N ARG A 144 -3.16 7.32 3.09
CA ARG A 144 -4.08 7.02 1.98
C ARG A 144 -4.24 5.51 1.74
N VAL A 145 -3.15 4.74 1.75
CA VAL A 145 -3.22 3.27 1.59
C VAL A 145 -4.00 2.63 2.73
N LEU A 146 -3.78 3.10 3.96
CA LEU A 146 -4.50 2.60 5.13
C LEU A 146 -5.99 2.93 5.08
N VAL A 147 -6.34 4.17 4.73
CA VAL A 147 -7.74 4.60 4.56
C VAL A 147 -8.43 3.75 3.49
N THR A 148 -7.77 3.56 2.34
CA THR A 148 -8.31 2.76 1.24
C THR A 148 -8.54 1.32 1.67
N LEU A 149 -7.59 0.71 2.40
CA LEU A 149 -7.72 -0.64 2.95
C LEU A 149 -8.92 -0.76 3.89
N ILE A 150 -9.06 0.15 4.86
CA ILE A 150 -10.17 0.14 5.84
C ILE A 150 -11.52 0.17 5.12
N TYR A 151 -11.68 1.07 4.15
CA TYR A 151 -12.94 1.18 3.43
C TYR A 151 -13.17 0.02 2.45
N ALA A 152 -12.13 -0.53 1.82
CA ALA A 152 -12.25 -1.70 0.97
C ALA A 152 -12.70 -2.94 1.76
N LEU A 153 -12.14 -3.16 2.95
CA LEU A 153 -12.55 -4.22 3.88
C LEU A 153 -14.01 -4.02 4.30
N LYS A 154 -14.38 -2.81 4.71
CA LYS A 154 -15.75 -2.47 5.14
C LYS A 154 -16.78 -2.74 4.04
N ASP A 155 -16.50 -2.26 2.82
CA ASP A 155 -17.39 -2.39 1.65
C ASP A 155 -17.62 -3.86 1.26
N ARG A 156 -16.60 -4.70 1.46
CA ARG A 156 -16.64 -6.14 1.15
C ARG A 156 -17.07 -7.02 2.32
N GLY A 157 -17.31 -6.44 3.50
CA GLY A 157 -17.63 -7.21 4.72
C GLY A 157 -16.47 -8.11 5.20
N LEU A 158 -15.24 -7.77 4.85
CA LEU A 158 -14.01 -8.46 5.22
C LEU A 158 -13.44 -7.87 6.53
N LYS A 159 -12.45 -8.54 7.13
CA LYS A 159 -12.00 -8.24 8.49
C LYS A 159 -10.54 -7.89 8.58
N THR A 160 -9.64 -8.66 7.97
CA THR A 160 -8.20 -8.55 8.21
C THR A 160 -7.50 -7.90 7.02
N GLY A 161 -6.63 -6.93 7.28
CA GLY A 161 -5.88 -6.27 6.23
C GLY A 161 -4.44 -5.96 6.61
N LEU A 162 -3.59 -5.87 5.60
CA LEU A 162 -2.20 -5.45 5.73
C LEU A 162 -1.89 -4.33 4.75
N ALA A 163 -1.33 -3.23 5.25
CA ALA A 163 -0.82 -2.13 4.44
C ALA A 163 0.71 -2.08 4.49
N ALA A 164 1.37 -1.82 3.36
CA ALA A 164 2.82 -1.67 3.31
C ALA A 164 3.30 -0.64 2.28
N LEU A 165 4.45 -0.03 2.54
CA LEU A 165 5.11 0.88 1.60
C LEU A 165 6.63 0.98 1.85
N CYS A 166 7.38 1.26 0.79
CA CYS A 166 8.78 1.65 0.89
C CYS A 166 8.92 3.13 1.27
N LEU A 167 10.07 3.48 1.84
CA LEU A 167 10.46 4.83 2.25
C LEU A 167 11.78 5.19 1.58
N GLY A 168 11.80 6.29 0.83
CA GLY A 168 13.02 6.81 0.21
C GLY A 168 14.16 6.91 1.24
N GLY A 169 15.36 6.46 0.87
CA GLY A 169 16.48 6.30 1.80
C GLY A 169 16.67 4.88 2.36
N GLY A 170 15.87 3.90 1.92
CA GLY A 170 16.08 2.49 2.22
C GLY A 170 15.19 1.92 3.31
N GLY A 171 14.09 2.58 3.70
CA GLY A 171 13.18 2.09 4.72
C GLY A 171 11.91 1.42 4.16
N ALA A 172 11.15 0.78 5.01
CA ALA A 172 9.76 0.38 4.75
C ALA A 172 8.97 0.26 6.06
N VAL A 173 7.64 0.39 5.94
CA VAL A 173 6.68 0.15 7.02
C VAL A 173 5.65 -0.86 6.54
N ALA A 174 5.29 -1.80 7.42
CA ALA A 174 4.14 -2.67 7.26
C ALA A 174 3.25 -2.54 8.51
N MET A 175 1.93 -2.52 8.33
CA MET A 175 0.94 -2.44 9.39
C MET A 175 -0.21 -3.40 9.10
N SER A 176 -0.61 -4.17 10.11
CA SER A 176 -1.81 -5.00 10.06
C SER A 176 -2.94 -4.38 10.87
N ILE A 177 -4.15 -4.54 10.37
CA ILE A 177 -5.38 -4.08 11.00
C ILE A 177 -6.46 -5.17 10.99
N GLU A 178 -7.43 -5.02 11.88
CA GLU A 178 -8.66 -5.80 11.92
C GLU A 178 -9.87 -4.88 12.09
N MET A 179 -10.91 -5.06 11.28
CA MET A 179 -12.15 -4.30 11.39
C MET A 179 -12.87 -4.57 12.73
N VAL A 180 -13.32 -3.51 13.39
CA VAL A 180 -14.11 -3.62 14.62
C VAL A 180 -15.58 -3.78 14.25
N LYS A 181 -16.26 -4.75 14.86
CA LYS A 181 -17.70 -4.97 14.69
C LYS A 181 -18.52 -4.08 15.62
#